data_AF-A0A2T4B703-F1
#
_entry.id   AF-A0A2T4B703-F1
#
_cell.length_a   1.000
_cell.length_b   1.000
_cell.length_c   1.000
_cell.angle_alpha   90.00
_cell.angle_beta   90.00
_cell.angle_gamma   90.00
#
_symmetry.space_group_name_H-M   'P 1'
#
loop_
_entity.id
_entity.type
_entity.pdbx_description
1 polymer ?
#
loop_
_entity_poly.entity_id
_entity_poly.type
_entity_poly.pdbx_seq_one_letter_code
_entity_poly.pdbx_strand_id
1 'polypeptide(L)'
;MARKLRDFRAFRACYWPVATRSRRRALFRAALAVLVFPILLQWFLAYIVGSDARLLPPELLRAKNLLVVTAHPDDECLFFSPTILGILDRNRAVNGGLLVMSTGNNYGKGETRKQELKGSCQALGINPSRCEAFNHPRLQDNPKVWWDTALIHSIVREYVKRWDVDAIITFDEGGVSGHINHRAVSAAVSEYVTSTKDAPPAYKLVTTGTFRKYTFLFDLPYTALSFFWRIALLANSLHRYALTRAAFASHGSQYTWDRHLYMLLSRYVWFNDLRRIPAPSS
;
A
#
# COMPACT_ATOMS: atom_id res chain seq x y z
N MET A 1 69.07 36.96 33.92
CA MET A 1 68.77 36.99 32.47
C MET A 1 68.55 35.56 31.99
N ALA A 2 67.63 35.34 31.05
CA ALA A 2 67.29 34.07 30.36
C ALA A 2 66.16 33.17 30.94
N ARG A 3 64.94 33.53 30.49
CA ARG A 3 63.75 32.72 30.15
C ARG A 3 63.94 31.19 30.08
N LYS A 4 63.10 30.47 30.81
CA LYS A 4 62.70 29.08 30.51
C LYS A 4 61.24 29.06 30.06
N LEU A 5 60.99 29.43 28.79
CA LEU A 5 59.69 29.26 28.15
C LEU A 5 59.53 27.78 27.78
N ARG A 6 58.77 27.05 28.60
CA ARG A 6 58.34 25.68 28.26
C ARG A 6 57.33 25.74 27.12
N ASP A 7 57.64 24.93 26.13
CA ASP A 7 56.95 24.70 24.88
C ASP A 7 55.54 24.13 25.11
N PHE A 8 54.51 24.98 24.98
CA PHE A 8 53.09 24.59 25.08
C PHE A 8 52.42 24.38 23.72
N ARG A 9 53.17 24.44 22.60
CA ARG A 9 52.58 24.36 21.24
C ARG A 9 52.60 22.95 20.64
N ALA A 10 53.48 22.06 21.09
CA ALA A 10 53.61 20.71 20.53
C ALA A 10 52.42 19.77 20.86
N PHE A 11 51.74 19.96 21.99
CA PHE A 11 50.65 19.05 22.38
C PHE A 11 49.32 19.28 21.63
N ARG A 12 49.02 20.51 21.18
CA ARG A 12 47.75 20.78 20.46
C ARG A 12 47.68 20.14 19.07
N ALA A 13 48.82 19.98 18.40
CA ALA A 13 48.90 19.47 17.04
C ALA A 13 48.64 17.95 16.93
N CYS A 14 48.82 17.18 18.01
CA CYS A 14 48.61 15.73 18.01
C CYS A 14 47.17 15.32 18.42
N TYR A 15 46.52 16.13 19.27
CA TYR A 15 45.09 15.93 19.61
C TYR A 15 44.14 16.26 18.46
N TRP A 16 44.46 17.25 17.62
CA TRP A 16 43.62 17.63 16.48
C TRP A 16 43.44 16.53 15.41
N PRO A 17 44.49 15.83 14.92
CA PRO A 17 44.36 14.72 13.97
C PRO A 17 43.68 13.50 14.58
N VAL A 18 43.86 13.22 15.87
CA VAL A 18 43.17 12.12 16.57
C VAL A 18 41.69 12.45 16.79
N ALA A 19 41.36 13.69 17.20
CA ALA A 19 39.98 14.16 17.34
C ALA A 19 39.25 14.22 15.99
N THR A 20 39.92 14.61 14.90
CA THR A 20 39.33 14.59 13.55
C THR A 20 39.16 13.16 13.01
N ARG A 21 40.09 12.24 13.29
CA ARG A 21 39.97 10.81 12.93
C ARG A 21 38.87 10.11 13.74
N SER A 22 38.73 10.44 15.02
CA SER A 22 37.64 9.98 15.90
C SER A 22 36.28 10.51 15.42
N ARG A 23 36.18 11.82 15.12
CA ARG A 23 34.97 12.43 14.54
C ARG A 23 34.60 11.82 13.19
N ARG A 24 35.56 11.60 12.29
CA ARG A 24 35.31 10.92 11.00
C ARG A 24 34.79 9.49 11.18
N ARG A 25 35.34 8.73 12.14
CA ARG A 25 34.83 7.38 12.48
C ARG A 25 33.42 7.43 13.07
N ALA A 26 33.13 8.42 13.92
CA ALA A 26 31.78 8.62 14.47
C ALA A 26 30.77 8.99 13.39
N LEU A 27 31.11 9.92 12.48
CA LEU A 27 30.28 10.29 11.33
C LEU A 27 30.05 9.11 10.39
N PHE A 28 31.08 8.32 10.11
CA PHE A 28 30.95 7.10 9.30
C PHE A 28 30.03 6.07 9.96
N ARG A 29 30.19 5.81 11.26
CA ARG A 29 29.31 4.90 12.02
C ARG A 29 27.87 5.40 12.05
N ALA A 30 27.66 6.71 12.23
CA ALA A 30 26.34 7.32 12.17
C ALA A 30 25.72 7.18 10.78
N ALA A 31 26.47 7.46 9.72
CA ALA A 31 26.01 7.28 8.34
C ALA A 31 25.66 5.80 8.04
N LEU A 32 26.51 4.87 8.48
CA LEU A 32 26.25 3.44 8.34
C LEU A 32 24.98 3.03 9.11
N ALA A 33 24.80 3.50 10.34
CA ALA A 33 23.60 3.23 11.12
C ALA A 33 22.34 3.79 10.44
N VAL A 34 22.39 5.00 9.89
CA VAL A 34 21.29 5.61 9.13
C VAL A 34 20.92 4.81 7.88
N LEU A 35 21.88 4.13 7.25
CA LEU A 35 21.62 3.28 6.08
C LEU A 35 21.13 1.88 6.46
N VAL A 36 21.74 1.25 7.47
CA VAL A 36 21.48 -0.14 7.85
C VAL A 36 20.20 -0.28 8.69
N PHE A 37 19.95 0.68 9.60
CA PHE A 37 18.80 0.61 10.50
C PHE A 37 17.45 0.53 9.77
N PRO A 38 17.16 1.35 8.75
CA PRO A 38 15.98 1.18 7.91
C PRO A 38 15.81 -0.21 7.30
N ILE A 39 16.91 -0.81 6.83
CA ILE A 39 16.88 -2.14 6.19
C ILE A 39 16.56 -3.22 7.22
N LEU A 40 17.19 -3.15 8.40
CA LEU A 40 16.90 -4.07 9.50
C LEU A 40 15.47 -3.89 10.03
N LEU A 41 15.00 -2.64 10.13
CA LEU A 41 13.62 -2.34 10.53
C LEU A 41 12.62 -2.82 9.47
N GLN A 42 12.92 -2.67 8.19
CA GLN A 42 12.13 -3.22 7.08
C GLN A 42 11.99 -4.72 7.22
N TRP A 43 13.12 -5.39 7.44
CA TRP A 43 13.16 -6.84 7.62
C TRP A 43 12.35 -7.26 8.85
N PHE A 44 12.53 -6.58 9.98
CA PHE A 44 11.75 -6.83 11.19
C PHE A 44 10.24 -6.63 10.96
N LEU A 45 9.86 -5.51 10.33
CA LEU A 45 8.45 -5.21 10.07
C LEU A 45 7.83 -6.18 9.05
N ALA A 46 8.57 -6.62 8.03
CA ALA A 46 8.07 -7.55 7.02
C ALA A 46 7.95 -8.98 7.56
N TYR A 47 8.96 -9.46 8.29
CA TYR A 47 9.08 -10.88 8.66
C TYR A 47 8.62 -11.20 10.07
N ILE A 48 8.73 -10.27 11.02
CA ILE A 48 8.30 -10.50 12.40
C ILE A 48 6.91 -9.92 12.63
N VAL A 49 6.72 -8.65 12.25
CA VAL A 49 5.43 -7.96 12.45
C VAL A 49 4.45 -8.43 11.38
N GLY A 50 4.77 -8.31 10.09
CA GLY A 50 3.88 -8.68 8.98
C GLY A 50 3.47 -10.15 8.89
N SER A 51 4.18 -11.05 9.58
CA SER A 51 3.81 -12.45 9.70
C SER A 51 2.81 -12.69 10.83
N ASP A 52 2.69 -11.78 11.81
CA ASP A 52 1.79 -11.89 12.94
C ASP A 52 0.32 -11.71 12.51
N ALA A 53 -0.50 -12.72 12.80
CA ALA A 53 -1.92 -12.70 12.50
C ALA A 53 -2.68 -11.63 13.29
N ARG A 54 -2.20 -11.27 14.49
CA ARG A 54 -2.87 -10.34 15.42
C ARG A 54 -2.97 -8.92 14.90
N LEU A 55 -2.27 -8.60 13.83
CA LEU A 55 -2.27 -7.26 13.21
C LEU A 55 -3.39 -7.08 12.20
N LEU A 56 -3.98 -8.18 11.72
CA LEU A 56 -5.19 -8.10 10.93
C LEU A 56 -6.38 -7.87 11.87
N PRO A 57 -7.31 -6.99 11.50
CA PRO A 57 -8.57 -6.86 12.21
C PRO A 57 -9.31 -8.21 12.28
N PRO A 58 -10.00 -8.52 13.39
CA PRO A 58 -10.72 -9.79 13.56
C PRO A 58 -11.71 -10.12 12.44
N GLU A 59 -12.30 -9.10 11.81
CA GLU A 59 -13.18 -9.24 10.66
C GLU A 59 -12.42 -9.74 9.42
N LEU A 60 -11.24 -9.18 9.12
CA LEU A 60 -10.41 -9.62 7.99
C LEU A 60 -9.76 -10.99 8.24
N LEU A 61 -9.48 -11.34 9.50
CA LEU A 61 -8.97 -12.67 9.87
C LEU A 61 -10.01 -13.78 9.67
N ARG A 62 -11.29 -13.47 9.86
CA ARG A 62 -12.40 -14.42 9.78
C ARG A 62 -13.11 -14.43 8.43
N ALA A 63 -12.82 -13.44 7.58
CA ALA A 63 -13.40 -13.32 6.26
C ALA A 63 -13.15 -14.58 5.42
N LYS A 64 -14.20 -15.06 4.76
CA LYS A 64 -14.16 -16.17 3.79
C LYS A 64 -14.21 -15.65 2.37
N ASN A 65 -14.85 -14.50 2.14
CA ASN A 65 -15.10 -13.93 0.82
C ASN A 65 -14.73 -12.44 0.85
N LEU A 66 -13.45 -12.17 0.56
CA LEU A 66 -12.91 -10.81 0.52
C LEU A 66 -13.23 -10.14 -0.82
N LEU A 67 -13.67 -8.89 -0.79
CA LEU A 67 -13.82 -8.04 -1.96
C LEU A 67 -12.90 -6.82 -1.87
N VAL A 68 -12.10 -6.59 -2.91
CA VAL A 68 -11.35 -5.33 -3.11
C VAL A 68 -12.02 -4.51 -4.20
N VAL A 69 -12.23 -3.23 -3.95
CA VAL A 69 -12.86 -2.30 -4.89
C VAL A 69 -11.89 -1.18 -5.25
N THR A 70 -11.48 -1.14 -6.51
CA THR A 70 -10.53 -0.16 -7.07
C THR A 70 -11.12 0.60 -8.26
N ALA A 71 -10.39 1.59 -8.79
CA ALA A 71 -10.87 2.46 -9.85
C ALA A 71 -10.39 1.98 -11.23
N HIS A 72 -9.11 1.64 -11.35
CA HIS A 72 -8.46 1.31 -12.62
C HIS A 72 -7.68 -0.01 -12.52
N PRO A 73 -7.43 -0.68 -13.66
CA PRO A 73 -6.51 -1.81 -13.70
C PRO A 73 -5.12 -1.30 -13.37
N ASP A 74 -4.34 -2.04 -12.57
CA ASP A 74 -3.04 -1.71 -11.96
C ASP A 74 -3.12 -1.25 -10.49
N ASP A 75 -4.23 -0.64 -10.07
CA ASP A 75 -4.44 -0.20 -8.68
C ASP A 75 -4.22 -1.35 -7.67
N GLU A 76 -4.64 -2.57 -8.03
CA GLU A 76 -4.58 -3.74 -7.17
C GLU A 76 -3.13 -4.14 -6.82
N CYS A 77 -2.22 -4.01 -7.79
CA CYS A 77 -0.82 -4.37 -7.59
C CYS A 77 0.03 -3.20 -7.08
N LEU A 78 -0.27 -1.97 -7.53
CA LEU A 78 0.42 -0.76 -7.12
C LEU A 78 0.09 -0.37 -5.67
N PHE A 79 -1.17 -0.48 -5.26
CA PHE A 79 -1.62 0.08 -3.98
C PHE A 79 -2.03 -0.97 -2.95
N PHE A 80 -2.65 -2.07 -3.39
CA PHE A 80 -3.30 -3.02 -2.49
C PHE A 80 -2.59 -4.36 -2.33
N SER A 81 -1.47 -4.60 -3.01
CA SER A 81 -0.85 -5.92 -3.01
C SER A 81 -0.40 -6.41 -1.62
N PRO A 82 0.14 -5.57 -0.70
CA PRO A 82 0.39 -6.02 0.67
C PRO A 82 -0.87 -6.47 1.39
N THR A 83 -1.99 -5.77 1.18
CA THR A 83 -3.28 -6.12 1.76
C THR A 83 -3.82 -7.44 1.19
N ILE A 84 -3.88 -7.54 -0.14
CA ILE A 84 -4.42 -8.72 -0.83
C ILE A 84 -3.62 -9.97 -0.46
N LEU A 85 -2.29 -9.90 -0.60
CA LEU A 85 -1.42 -11.04 -0.29
C LEU A 85 -1.38 -11.32 1.22
N GLY A 86 -1.39 -10.29 2.06
CA GLY A 86 -1.42 -10.47 3.52
C GLY A 86 -2.63 -11.27 4.03
N ILE A 87 -3.73 -11.29 3.27
CA ILE A 87 -4.94 -12.08 3.55
C ILE A 87 -4.93 -13.40 2.76
N LEU A 88 -4.84 -13.34 1.42
CA LEU A 88 -5.04 -14.49 0.55
C LEU A 88 -3.85 -15.46 0.52
N ASP A 89 -2.62 -14.97 0.61
CA ASP A 89 -1.44 -15.84 0.71
C ASP A 89 -1.34 -16.49 2.11
N ARG A 90 -1.79 -15.79 3.15
CA ARG A 90 -1.86 -16.31 4.53
C ARG A 90 -2.89 -17.42 4.69
N ASN A 91 -4.08 -17.29 4.10
CA ASN A 91 -5.13 -18.29 4.18
C ASN A 91 -5.73 -18.55 2.79
N ARG A 92 -5.30 -19.67 2.19
CA ARG A 92 -5.72 -20.10 0.84
C ARG A 92 -7.18 -20.53 0.75
N ALA A 93 -7.89 -20.66 1.88
CA ALA A 93 -9.32 -20.92 1.89
C ALA A 93 -10.17 -19.65 1.68
N VAL A 94 -9.58 -18.45 1.78
CA VAL A 94 -10.29 -17.19 1.54
C VAL A 94 -10.44 -16.98 0.04
N ASN A 95 -11.67 -16.76 -0.41
CA ASN A 95 -11.98 -16.41 -1.80
C ASN A 95 -11.83 -14.90 -2.00
N GLY A 96 -10.73 -14.48 -2.62
CA GLY A 96 -10.56 -13.10 -3.06
C GLY A 96 -11.46 -12.75 -4.25
N GLY A 97 -11.91 -11.50 -4.30
CA GLY A 97 -12.53 -10.88 -5.47
C GLY A 97 -12.05 -9.45 -5.66
N LEU A 98 -12.00 -8.99 -6.91
CA LEU A 98 -11.62 -7.64 -7.31
C LEU A 98 -12.69 -7.05 -8.23
N LEU A 99 -13.16 -5.84 -7.90
CA LEU A 99 -13.99 -5.02 -8.77
C LEU A 99 -13.26 -3.73 -9.12
N VAL A 100 -13.10 -3.51 -10.41
CA VAL A 100 -12.45 -2.32 -10.97
C VAL A 100 -13.49 -1.50 -11.73
N MET A 101 -13.77 -0.29 -11.25
CA MET A 101 -14.89 0.51 -11.75
C MET A 101 -14.73 1.00 -13.20
N SER A 102 -13.52 1.00 -13.73
CA SER A 102 -13.22 1.35 -15.12
C SER A 102 -12.20 0.41 -15.73
N THR A 103 -12.32 0.09 -17.01
CA THR A 103 -11.24 -0.56 -17.77
C THR A 103 -10.07 0.39 -18.08
N GLY A 104 -10.16 1.67 -17.70
CA GLY A 104 -9.11 2.66 -17.97
C GLY A 104 -8.94 2.91 -19.48
N ASN A 105 -10.03 3.03 -20.23
CA ASN A 105 -10.00 3.05 -21.70
C ASN A 105 -9.58 4.39 -22.33
N ASN A 106 -8.91 5.27 -21.59
CA ASN A 106 -8.57 6.64 -22.06
C ASN A 106 -7.68 6.68 -23.30
N TYR A 107 -6.93 5.60 -23.52
CA TYR A 107 -6.05 5.45 -24.67
C TYR A 107 -6.53 4.36 -25.65
N GLY A 108 -7.81 3.94 -25.57
CA GLY A 108 -8.36 2.88 -26.41
C GLY A 108 -7.87 1.47 -26.07
N LYS A 109 -7.29 1.27 -24.86
CA LYS A 109 -6.68 0.00 -24.41
C LYS A 109 -7.53 -0.79 -23.41
N GLY A 110 -8.81 -0.47 -23.26
CA GLY A 110 -9.68 -1.02 -22.22
C GLY A 110 -9.78 -2.55 -22.26
N GLU A 111 -9.98 -3.14 -23.44
CA GLU A 111 -10.05 -4.60 -23.58
C GLU A 111 -8.72 -5.29 -23.29
N THR A 112 -7.60 -4.71 -23.74
CA THR A 112 -6.25 -5.19 -23.38
C THR A 112 -6.06 -5.16 -21.87
N ARG A 113 -6.33 -4.03 -21.22
CA ARG A 113 -6.18 -3.86 -19.77
C ARG A 113 -7.09 -4.79 -18.98
N LYS A 114 -8.28 -5.12 -19.50
CA LYS A 114 -9.17 -6.12 -18.90
C LYS A 114 -8.56 -7.52 -18.91
N GLN A 115 -7.88 -7.91 -19.99
CA GLN A 115 -7.16 -9.18 -20.07
C GLN A 115 -5.92 -9.19 -19.15
N GLU A 116 -5.13 -8.12 -19.16
CA GLU A 116 -3.97 -7.93 -18.29
C GLU A 116 -4.34 -8.04 -16.80
N LEU A 117 -5.47 -7.43 -16.42
CA LEU A 117 -6.00 -7.49 -15.06
C LEU A 117 -6.27 -8.93 -14.59
N LYS A 118 -6.77 -9.82 -15.47
CA LYS A 118 -7.02 -11.23 -15.09
C LYS A 118 -5.71 -11.94 -14.72
N GLY A 119 -4.61 -11.67 -15.45
CA GLY A 119 -3.28 -12.16 -15.12
C GLY A 119 -2.75 -11.60 -13.79
N SER A 120 -2.96 -10.30 -13.54
CA SER A 120 -2.60 -9.68 -12.26
C SER A 120 -3.36 -10.28 -11.08
N CYS A 121 -4.68 -10.46 -11.23
CA CYS A 121 -5.52 -11.14 -10.24
C CYS A 121 -5.01 -12.55 -9.92
N GLN A 122 -4.68 -13.34 -10.95
CA GLN A 122 -4.14 -14.69 -10.76
C GLN A 122 -2.83 -14.67 -9.96
N ALA A 123 -1.90 -13.76 -10.27
CA ALA A 123 -0.65 -13.61 -9.54
C ALA A 123 -0.85 -13.19 -8.07
N LEU A 124 -1.92 -12.44 -7.78
CA LEU A 124 -2.32 -12.06 -6.43
C LEU A 124 -3.15 -13.12 -5.69
N GLY A 125 -3.40 -14.28 -6.31
CA GLY A 125 -4.20 -15.36 -5.72
C GLY A 125 -5.72 -15.13 -5.78
N ILE A 126 -6.18 -14.21 -6.61
CA ILE A 126 -7.59 -13.96 -6.89
C ILE A 126 -8.02 -14.81 -8.09
N ASN A 127 -9.11 -15.57 -7.94
CA ASN A 127 -9.66 -16.34 -9.06
C ASN A 127 -10.09 -15.37 -10.20
N PRO A 128 -9.64 -15.58 -11.45
CA PRO A 128 -10.05 -14.74 -12.59
C PRO A 128 -11.57 -14.61 -12.76
N SER A 129 -12.39 -15.57 -12.31
CA SER A 129 -13.86 -15.46 -12.34
C SER A 129 -14.43 -14.45 -11.33
N ARG A 130 -13.64 -14.02 -10.34
CA ARG A 130 -13.98 -13.01 -9.34
C ARG A 130 -13.19 -11.72 -9.53
N CYS A 131 -12.79 -11.40 -10.76
CA CYS A 131 -11.93 -10.26 -11.07
C CYS A 131 -12.51 -9.46 -12.23
N GLU A 132 -13.39 -8.50 -11.96
CA GLU A 132 -14.17 -7.80 -13.00
C GLU A 132 -13.76 -6.34 -13.16
N ALA A 133 -13.65 -5.89 -14.42
CA ALA A 133 -13.45 -4.50 -14.78
C ALA A 133 -14.61 -4.01 -15.67
N PHE A 134 -15.21 -2.89 -15.28
CA PHE A 134 -16.38 -2.34 -15.95
C PHE A 134 -15.99 -1.35 -17.05
N ASN A 135 -16.70 -1.42 -18.17
CA ASN A 135 -16.65 -0.41 -19.21
C ASN A 135 -18.00 0.28 -19.29
N HIS A 136 -18.24 1.23 -18.38
CA HIS A 136 -19.51 1.96 -18.29
C HIS A 136 -19.31 3.42 -18.73
N PRO A 137 -20.19 4.02 -19.57
CA PRO A 137 -20.03 5.40 -20.06
C PRO A 137 -19.87 6.46 -18.95
N ARG A 138 -20.56 6.28 -17.82
CA ARG A 138 -20.46 7.15 -16.63
C ARG A 138 -19.22 6.92 -15.73
N LEU A 139 -18.44 5.87 -15.97
CA LEU A 139 -17.27 5.48 -15.17
C LEU A 139 -16.00 5.40 -16.03
N GLN A 140 -15.92 6.21 -17.09
CA GLN A 140 -14.69 6.30 -17.89
C GLN A 140 -13.60 6.97 -17.07
N ASP A 141 -12.37 6.48 -17.19
CA ASP A 141 -11.21 7.08 -16.54
C ASP A 141 -11.12 8.56 -16.93
N ASN A 142 -11.05 9.45 -15.94
CA ASN A 142 -11.00 10.87 -16.20
C ASN A 142 -10.55 11.58 -14.92
N PRO A 143 -9.32 12.11 -14.86
CA PRO A 143 -8.80 12.71 -13.64
C PRO A 143 -9.51 14.01 -13.23
N LYS A 144 -10.49 14.49 -14.01
CA LYS A 144 -11.24 15.73 -13.78
C LYS A 144 -12.72 15.51 -13.46
N VAL A 145 -13.24 14.29 -13.60
CA VAL A 145 -14.67 14.01 -13.44
C VAL A 145 -14.91 13.19 -12.19
N TRP A 146 -15.80 13.65 -11.32
CA TRP A 146 -16.27 12.85 -10.21
C TRP A 146 -17.27 11.80 -10.71
N TRP A 147 -17.01 10.52 -10.42
CA TRP A 147 -17.89 9.43 -10.84
C TRP A 147 -19.19 9.37 -10.05
N ASP A 148 -20.22 8.84 -10.70
CA ASP A 148 -21.54 8.62 -10.13
C ASP A 148 -21.48 7.57 -9.00
N THR A 149 -21.62 8.04 -7.76
CA THR A 149 -21.52 7.19 -6.56
C THR A 149 -22.71 6.24 -6.44
N ALA A 150 -23.90 6.61 -6.90
CA ALA A 150 -25.09 5.76 -6.85
C ALA A 150 -24.95 4.56 -7.79
N LEU A 151 -24.31 4.76 -8.96
CA LEU A 151 -23.95 3.66 -9.85
C LEU A 151 -22.90 2.73 -9.24
N ILE A 152 -21.84 3.27 -8.64
CA ILE A 152 -20.82 2.43 -7.97
C ILE A 152 -21.46 1.65 -6.80
N HIS A 153 -22.33 2.30 -6.03
CA HIS A 153 -23.08 1.68 -4.95
C HIS A 153 -23.93 0.50 -5.45
N SER A 154 -24.68 0.66 -6.56
CA SER A 154 -25.49 -0.44 -7.09
C SER A 154 -24.64 -1.62 -7.56
N ILE A 155 -23.50 -1.36 -8.22
CA ILE A 155 -22.53 -2.38 -8.64
C ILE A 155 -21.96 -3.11 -7.43
N VAL A 156 -21.47 -2.39 -6.43
CA VAL A 156 -20.90 -3.00 -5.21
C VAL A 156 -21.94 -3.86 -4.50
N ARG A 157 -23.17 -3.36 -4.35
CA ARG A 157 -24.28 -4.11 -3.73
C ARG A 157 -24.60 -5.40 -4.49
N GLU A 158 -24.65 -5.35 -5.82
CA GLU A 158 -24.89 -6.52 -6.66
C GLU A 158 -23.83 -7.59 -6.43
N TYR A 159 -22.55 -7.20 -6.47
CA TYR A 159 -21.45 -8.15 -6.34
C TYR A 159 -21.23 -8.63 -4.92
N VAL A 160 -21.52 -7.82 -3.90
CA VAL A 160 -21.54 -8.29 -2.50
C VAL A 160 -22.49 -9.46 -2.35
N LYS A 161 -23.70 -9.38 -2.93
CA LYS A 161 -24.67 -10.49 -2.93
C LYS A 161 -24.21 -11.66 -3.79
N ARG A 162 -23.79 -11.39 -5.03
CA ARG A 162 -23.39 -12.42 -6.00
C ARG A 162 -22.22 -13.27 -5.52
N TRP A 163 -21.30 -12.66 -4.80
CA TRP A 163 -20.05 -13.28 -4.37
C TRP A 163 -20.00 -13.61 -2.88
N ASP A 164 -21.14 -13.48 -2.19
CA ASP A 164 -21.32 -13.73 -0.74
C ASP A 164 -20.23 -13.05 0.10
N VAL A 165 -19.96 -11.77 -0.21
CA VAL A 165 -18.84 -11.02 0.36
C VAL A 165 -19.08 -10.76 1.84
N ASP A 166 -18.07 -11.03 2.67
CA ASP A 166 -18.11 -10.81 4.12
C ASP A 166 -17.04 -9.82 4.62
N ALA A 167 -16.19 -9.28 3.73
CA ALA A 167 -15.33 -8.14 4.01
C ALA A 167 -15.00 -7.33 2.75
N ILE A 168 -14.93 -6.01 2.88
CA ILE A 168 -14.63 -5.08 1.76
C ILE A 168 -13.36 -4.27 2.04
N ILE A 169 -12.54 -4.04 1.02
CA ILE A 169 -11.35 -3.17 1.08
C ILE A 169 -11.39 -2.18 -0.08
N THR A 170 -11.10 -0.92 0.19
CA THR A 170 -11.09 0.14 -0.84
C THR A 170 -10.16 1.30 -0.48
N PHE A 171 -10.19 2.39 -1.26
CA PHE A 171 -9.46 3.63 -1.02
C PHE A 171 -10.01 4.42 0.16
N ASP A 172 -9.21 5.31 0.75
CA ASP A 172 -9.69 6.38 1.63
C ASP A 172 -10.03 7.67 0.87
N GLU A 173 -10.37 8.75 1.57
CA GLU A 173 -10.77 10.02 0.93
C GLU A 173 -9.62 10.72 0.19
N GLY A 174 -8.37 10.31 0.46
CA GLY A 174 -7.18 10.81 -0.22
C GLY A 174 -6.89 10.09 -1.54
N GLY A 175 -7.44 8.89 -1.76
CA GLY A 175 -7.30 8.16 -3.03
C GLY A 175 -5.85 7.81 -3.40
N VAL A 176 -4.97 7.66 -2.41
CA VAL A 176 -3.51 7.46 -2.50
C VAL A 176 -2.75 8.64 -3.12
N SER A 177 -3.09 9.02 -4.34
CA SER A 177 -2.46 10.10 -5.12
C SER A 177 -3.31 11.37 -5.23
N GLY A 178 -4.53 11.37 -4.68
CA GLY A 178 -5.51 12.43 -4.89
C GLY A 178 -6.36 12.25 -6.14
N HIS A 179 -6.21 11.14 -6.87
CA HIS A 179 -6.97 10.89 -8.11
C HIS A 179 -8.49 10.90 -7.85
N ILE A 180 -9.23 11.70 -8.61
CA ILE A 180 -10.65 11.94 -8.34
C ILE A 180 -11.50 10.66 -8.40
N ASN A 181 -11.20 9.76 -9.35
CA ASN A 181 -11.88 8.46 -9.45
C ASN A 181 -11.68 7.58 -8.22
N HIS A 182 -10.49 7.58 -7.61
CA HIS A 182 -10.22 6.79 -6.40
C HIS A 182 -11.02 7.33 -5.22
N ARG A 183 -11.14 8.65 -5.14
CA ARG A 183 -11.93 9.35 -4.13
C ARG A 183 -13.43 9.10 -4.32
N ALA A 184 -13.90 9.04 -5.56
CA ALA A 184 -15.29 8.69 -5.88
C ALA A 184 -15.62 7.24 -5.50
N VAL A 185 -14.71 6.29 -5.77
CA VAL A 185 -14.84 4.89 -5.31
C VAL A 185 -14.90 4.83 -3.78
N SER A 186 -13.99 5.52 -3.09
CA SER A 186 -13.99 5.63 -1.63
C SER A 186 -15.32 6.16 -1.09
N ALA A 187 -15.83 7.25 -1.66
CA ALA A 187 -17.10 7.85 -1.25
C ALA A 187 -18.27 6.88 -1.43
N ALA A 188 -18.38 6.25 -2.60
CA ALA A 188 -19.47 5.31 -2.91
C ALA A 188 -19.47 4.07 -2.01
N VAL A 189 -18.29 3.46 -1.76
CA VAL A 189 -18.18 2.29 -0.87
C VAL A 189 -18.47 2.70 0.57
N SER A 190 -18.05 3.88 1.00
CA SER A 190 -18.38 4.40 2.33
C SER A 190 -19.87 4.57 2.50
N GLU A 191 -20.52 5.22 1.55
CA GLU A 191 -21.96 5.46 1.54
C GLU A 191 -22.72 4.13 1.58
N TYR A 192 -22.32 3.14 0.77
CA TYR A 192 -22.89 1.79 0.80
C TYR A 192 -22.83 1.18 2.20
N VAL A 193 -21.64 1.20 2.82
CA VAL A 193 -21.39 0.57 4.13
C VAL A 193 -22.14 1.29 5.25
N THR A 194 -22.24 2.62 5.21
CA THR A 194 -22.92 3.39 6.26
C THR A 194 -24.43 3.44 6.10
N SER A 195 -24.96 3.26 4.89
CA SER A 195 -26.41 3.32 4.61
C SER A 195 -27.10 1.96 4.57
N THR A 196 -26.33 0.86 4.49
CA THR A 196 -26.88 -0.49 4.38
C THR A 196 -26.67 -1.26 5.69
N LYS A 197 -27.77 -1.62 6.36
CA LYS A 197 -27.76 -2.29 7.67
C LYS A 197 -26.89 -3.56 7.71
N ASP A 198 -26.99 -4.39 6.67
CA ASP A 198 -26.29 -5.68 6.57
C ASP A 198 -25.04 -5.59 5.66
N ALA A 199 -24.46 -4.40 5.49
CA ALA A 199 -23.22 -4.27 4.73
C ALA A 199 -22.08 -5.04 5.40
N PRO A 200 -21.22 -5.72 4.62
CA PRO A 200 -20.01 -6.33 5.17
C PRO A 200 -19.10 -5.29 5.82
N PRO A 201 -18.36 -5.65 6.88
CA PRO A 201 -17.33 -4.78 7.44
C PRO A 201 -16.33 -4.36 6.36
N ALA A 202 -16.00 -3.07 6.34
CA ALA A 202 -15.16 -2.49 5.30
C ALA A 202 -13.98 -1.73 5.87
N TYR A 203 -12.87 -1.74 5.12
CA TYR A 203 -11.62 -1.06 5.47
C TYR A 203 -11.13 -0.21 4.30
N LYS A 204 -10.47 0.88 4.65
CA LYS A 204 -9.87 1.84 3.71
C LYS A 204 -8.37 1.82 3.81
N LEU A 205 -7.69 1.79 2.67
CA LEU A 205 -6.27 2.03 2.56
C LEU A 205 -5.96 3.49 2.87
N VAL A 206 -5.14 3.72 3.89
CA VAL A 206 -4.78 5.07 4.36
C VAL A 206 -3.84 5.75 3.38
N THR A 207 -4.21 6.96 2.97
CA THR A 207 -3.38 7.84 2.15
C THR A 207 -2.29 8.49 2.98
N THR A 208 -1.04 8.22 2.60
CA THR A 208 0.17 8.85 3.12
C THR A 208 0.67 9.98 2.22
N GLY A 209 1.19 11.05 2.82
CA GLY A 209 1.81 12.16 2.08
C GLY A 209 2.97 11.74 1.17
N THR A 210 3.23 12.52 0.12
CA THR A 210 4.16 12.19 -0.97
C THR A 210 5.58 11.90 -0.51
N PHE A 211 6.09 12.61 0.50
CA PHE A 211 7.41 12.33 1.05
C PHE A 211 7.49 10.90 1.59
N ARG A 212 6.60 10.57 2.53
CA ARG A 212 6.47 9.22 3.13
C ARG A 212 6.23 8.13 2.07
N LYS A 213 5.51 8.47 1.00
CA LYS A 213 5.22 7.55 -0.11
C LYS A 213 6.49 7.00 -0.76
N TYR A 214 7.49 7.85 -1.01
CA TYR A 214 8.69 7.49 -1.77
C TYR A 214 9.98 7.39 -0.93
N THR A 215 9.91 7.69 0.37
CA THR A 215 11.03 7.52 1.31
C THR A 215 10.81 6.32 2.23
N PHE A 216 10.29 5.21 1.70
CA PHE A 216 9.78 4.10 2.52
C PHE A 216 10.78 3.63 3.59
N LEU A 217 12.08 3.51 3.28
CA LEU A 217 13.13 3.14 4.24
C LEU A 217 13.18 4.10 5.45
N PHE A 218 13.07 5.40 5.23
CA PHE A 218 13.09 6.42 6.29
C PHE A 218 11.73 6.63 6.95
N ASP A 219 10.66 6.11 6.36
CA ASP A 219 9.30 6.19 6.88
C ASP A 219 8.96 5.07 7.90
N LEU A 220 9.80 4.05 8.00
CA LEU A 220 9.57 2.90 8.88
C LEU A 220 9.52 3.26 10.37
N PRO A 221 10.38 4.15 10.92
CA PRO A 221 10.29 4.51 12.34
C PRO A 221 8.96 5.20 12.68
N TYR A 222 8.47 6.07 11.78
CA TYR A 222 7.18 6.73 11.96
C TYR A 222 6.00 5.75 11.78
N THR A 223 6.12 4.82 10.83
CA THR A 223 5.11 3.76 10.61
C THR A 223 5.05 2.79 11.81
N ALA A 224 6.19 2.49 12.44
CA ALA A 224 6.25 1.72 13.67
C ALA A 224 5.67 2.50 14.88
N LEU A 225 5.68 3.83 14.87
CA LEU A 225 5.02 4.66 15.90
C LEU A 225 3.49 4.72 15.72
N SER A 226 2.97 4.63 14.50
CA SER A 226 1.51 4.56 14.27
C SER A 226 0.85 3.28 14.80
N PHE A 227 1.65 2.29 15.18
CA PHE A 227 1.19 1.03 15.77
C PHE A 227 0.45 1.18 17.10
N PHE A 228 0.73 2.28 17.82
CA PHE A 228 0.02 2.59 19.06
C PHE A 228 -1.46 3.00 18.82
N TRP A 229 -1.85 3.25 17.57
CA TRP A 229 -3.14 3.86 17.23
C TRP A 229 -3.96 3.02 16.21
N ARG A 230 -4.42 1.82 16.59
CA ARG A 230 -5.49 1.02 15.92
C ARG A 230 -5.49 0.94 14.38
N ILE A 231 -4.35 1.07 13.73
CA ILE A 231 -4.18 0.88 12.29
C ILE A 231 -3.67 -0.55 12.06
N ALA A 232 -4.33 -1.29 11.18
CA ALA A 232 -3.84 -2.59 10.77
C ALA A 232 -2.73 -2.41 9.73
N LEU A 233 -1.54 -2.93 10.03
CA LEU A 233 -0.38 -2.90 9.12
C LEU A 233 -0.24 -4.26 8.44
N LEU A 234 -0.32 -4.28 7.12
CA LEU A 234 0.06 -5.44 6.31
C LEU A 234 1.40 -5.17 5.65
N ALA A 235 2.32 -6.13 5.73
CA ALA A 235 3.64 -6.01 5.14
C ALA A 235 3.94 -7.15 4.15
N ASN A 236 4.65 -6.82 3.08
CA ASN A 236 5.15 -7.77 2.11
C ASN A 236 6.51 -8.34 2.55
N SER A 237 6.60 -9.68 2.57
CA SER A 237 7.88 -10.39 2.54
C SER A 237 8.48 -10.32 1.14
N LEU A 238 9.72 -10.79 0.96
CA LEU A 238 10.31 -10.89 -0.39
C LEU A 238 9.50 -11.80 -1.32
N HIS A 239 8.89 -12.86 -0.79
CA HIS A 239 7.99 -13.72 -1.55
C HIS A 239 6.77 -12.95 -2.06
N ARG A 240 6.09 -12.22 -1.18
CA ARG A 240 4.92 -11.42 -1.57
C ARG A 240 5.29 -10.27 -2.49
N TYR A 241 6.45 -9.65 -2.29
CA TYR A 241 6.98 -8.66 -3.23
C TYR A 241 7.18 -9.25 -4.64
N ALA A 242 7.70 -10.48 -4.74
CA ALA A 242 7.85 -11.16 -6.03
C ALA A 242 6.48 -11.40 -6.70
N LEU A 243 5.45 -11.79 -5.93
CA LEU A 243 4.08 -11.91 -6.44
C LEU A 243 3.51 -10.55 -6.89
N THR A 244 3.72 -9.48 -6.11
CA THR A 244 3.37 -8.11 -6.50
C THR A 244 4.04 -7.71 -7.82
N ARG A 245 5.31 -8.06 -8.02
CA ARG A 245 6.03 -7.82 -9.27
C ARG A 245 5.48 -8.64 -10.43
N ALA A 246 5.13 -9.91 -10.20
CA ALA A 246 4.48 -10.76 -11.20
C ALA A 246 3.09 -10.23 -11.60
N ALA A 247 2.32 -9.72 -10.63
CA ALA A 247 1.04 -9.08 -10.87
C ALA A 247 1.19 -7.84 -11.76
N PHE A 248 2.11 -6.93 -11.42
CA PHE A 248 2.39 -5.75 -12.24
C PHE A 248 2.96 -6.10 -13.62
N ALA A 249 3.74 -7.18 -13.75
CA ALA A 249 4.25 -7.66 -15.03
C ALA A 249 3.14 -8.12 -15.99
N SER A 250 1.93 -8.39 -15.48
CA SER A 250 0.76 -8.66 -16.33
C SER A 250 0.21 -7.40 -17.01
N HIS A 251 0.51 -6.20 -16.49
CA HIS A 251 0.06 -4.90 -17.04
C HIS A 251 1.03 -4.33 -18.06
N GLY A 252 1.31 -5.08 -19.13
CA GLY A 252 2.24 -4.68 -20.19
C GLY A 252 1.89 -3.32 -20.82
N SER A 253 0.60 -3.02 -20.97
CA SER A 253 0.11 -1.76 -21.55
C SER A 253 0.30 -0.53 -20.66
N GLN A 254 0.64 -0.74 -19.38
CA GLN A 254 0.79 0.30 -18.35
C GLN A 254 2.24 0.40 -17.85
N TYR A 255 3.14 -0.32 -18.49
CA TYR A 255 4.53 -0.45 -18.08
C TYR A 255 5.35 0.80 -18.48
N THR A 256 5.52 1.74 -17.55
CA THR A 256 6.29 2.98 -17.73
C THR A 256 7.42 3.11 -16.71
N TRP A 257 8.45 3.92 -17.00
CA TRP A 257 9.63 4.07 -16.14
C TRP A 257 9.29 4.57 -14.72
N ASP A 258 8.31 5.46 -14.59
CA ASP A 258 7.84 5.97 -13.30
C ASP A 258 7.16 4.87 -12.47
N ARG A 259 6.49 3.93 -13.13
CA ARG A 259 5.91 2.75 -12.47
C ARG A 259 6.97 1.78 -11.98
N HIS A 260 8.11 1.64 -12.67
CA HIS A 260 9.25 0.91 -12.13
C HIS A 260 9.78 1.55 -10.84
N LEU A 261 9.96 2.87 -10.85
CA LEU A 261 10.42 3.59 -9.68
C LEU A 261 9.41 3.45 -8.53
N TYR A 262 8.11 3.53 -8.83
CA TYR A 262 7.04 3.28 -7.87
C TYR A 262 7.15 1.88 -7.25
N MET A 263 7.33 0.84 -8.07
CA MET A 263 7.43 -0.55 -7.61
C MET A 263 8.68 -0.85 -6.77
N LEU A 264 9.66 0.05 -6.77
CA LEU A 264 10.86 -0.06 -5.93
C LEU A 264 10.74 0.78 -4.66
N LEU A 265 10.29 2.04 -4.80
CA LEU A 265 10.37 3.05 -3.75
C LEU A 265 9.06 3.28 -3.01
N SER A 266 7.92 2.89 -3.58
CA SER A 266 6.64 3.17 -2.95
C SER A 266 6.45 2.31 -1.72
N ARG A 267 6.12 2.94 -0.59
CA ARG A 267 5.72 2.21 0.61
C ARG A 267 4.49 1.33 0.36
N TYR A 268 3.59 1.65 -0.57
CA TYR A 268 2.36 0.87 -0.79
C TYR A 268 2.61 -0.51 -1.40
N VAL A 269 3.81 -0.74 -1.93
CA VAL A 269 4.25 -2.05 -2.42
C VAL A 269 4.83 -2.91 -1.30
N TRP A 270 5.18 -2.28 -0.17
CA TRP A 270 5.77 -2.93 0.99
C TRP A 270 4.82 -3.00 2.18
N PHE A 271 3.98 -1.99 2.37
CA PHE A 271 3.13 -1.79 3.53
C PHE A 271 1.79 -1.17 3.15
N ASN A 272 0.73 -1.67 3.76
CA ASN A 272 -0.57 -1.04 3.74
C ASN A 272 -1.06 -0.79 5.16
N ASP A 273 -1.55 0.42 5.39
CA ASP A 273 -2.24 0.83 6.60
C ASP A 273 -3.74 0.81 6.30
N LEU A 274 -4.51 0.05 7.09
CA LEU A 274 -5.97 -0.03 6.95
C LEU A 274 -6.67 0.61 8.14
N ARG A 275 -7.75 1.35 7.85
CA ARG A 275 -8.68 1.88 8.85
C ARG A 275 -10.11 1.41 8.56
N ARG A 276 -10.86 1.10 9.62
CA ARG A 276 -12.25 0.61 9.50
C ARG A 276 -13.18 1.75 9.06
N ILE A 277 -14.12 1.46 8.17
CA ILE A 277 -15.26 2.34 7.90
C ILE A 277 -16.24 2.21 9.09
N PRO A 278 -16.74 3.33 9.66
CA PRO A 278 -17.76 3.26 10.71
C PRO A 278 -18.96 2.42 10.26
N ALA A 279 -19.51 1.64 11.19
CA ALA A 279 -20.75 0.91 10.95
C ALA A 279 -21.91 1.91 10.69
N PRO A 280 -23.02 1.48 10.06
CA PRO A 280 -24.23 2.29 10.00
C PRO A 280 -24.58 2.86 11.38
N SER A 281 -24.89 4.14 11.44
CA SER A 281 -25.54 4.70 12.62
C SER A 281 -26.88 4.01 12.79
N SER A 282 -27.03 3.27 13.89
CA SER A 282 -28.27 2.61 14.32
C SER A 282 -29.41 3.60 14.51
#